data_AF-A0A2V8I840-F1
#
_entry.id   AF-A0A2V8I840-F1
#
_cell.length_a   1.000
_cell.length_b   1.000
_cell.length_c   1.000
_cell.angle_alpha   90.00
_cell.angle_beta   90.00
_cell.angle_gamma   90.00
#
_symmetry.space_group_name_H-M   'P 1'
#
loop_
_entity.id
_entity.type
_entity.pdbx_description
1 polymer ?
#
loop_
_entity_poly.entity_id
_entity_poly.type
_entity_poly.pdbx_seq_one_letter_code
_entity_poly.pdbx_strand_id
1 'polypeptide(L)'
;MSLPNLADILSKISEGVCVLDKSRHLTFANETASQIMETDDQAFHDRIAQVLNNPAPVRFEHLHVSMKRWFEHQTYPNADGGLTLLSRDITSRRRLEEALRASEERFRTLVECGKILASSLECEKPFVETADFLVSKLADSCFIFV
;
A
#
# COMPACT_ATOMS: atom_id res chain seq x y z
N MET A 1 0.36 -33.84 -24.00
CA MET A 1 -0.22 -32.64 -23.36
C MET A 1 0.75 -31.50 -23.57
N SER A 2 0.40 -30.49 -24.36
CA SER A 2 1.19 -29.26 -24.44
C SER A 2 1.15 -28.61 -23.06
N LEU A 3 2.30 -28.28 -22.49
CA LEU A 3 2.37 -27.42 -21.32
C LEU A 3 1.51 -26.18 -21.59
N PRO A 4 0.61 -25.79 -20.68
CA PRO A 4 -0.14 -24.55 -20.85
C PRO A 4 0.86 -23.41 -21.01
N ASN A 5 0.61 -22.55 -21.99
CA ASN A 5 1.49 -21.43 -22.29
C ASN A 5 1.55 -20.51 -21.06
N LEU A 6 2.70 -20.46 -20.39
CA LEU A 6 2.91 -19.66 -19.20
C LEU A 6 2.62 -18.17 -19.47
N ALA A 7 2.86 -17.69 -20.69
CA ALA A 7 2.52 -16.32 -21.08
C ALA A 7 1.00 -16.03 -20.99
N ASP A 8 0.16 -17.00 -21.37
CA ASP A 8 -1.31 -16.85 -21.32
C ASP A 8 -1.88 -16.93 -19.89
N ILE A 9 -1.16 -17.59 -18.99
CA ILE A 9 -1.52 -17.61 -17.57
C ILE A 9 -1.10 -16.29 -16.93
N LEU A 10 0.15 -15.88 -17.13
CA LEU A 10 0.72 -14.66 -16.53
C LEU A 10 0.06 -13.38 -17.04
N SER A 11 -0.52 -13.40 -18.26
CA SER A 11 -1.29 -12.27 -18.80
C SER A 11 -2.64 -12.07 -18.12
N LYS A 12 -3.21 -13.11 -17.49
CA LYS A 12 -4.51 -13.05 -16.80
C LYS A 12 -4.39 -12.66 -15.33
N ILE A 13 -3.18 -12.64 -14.79
CA ILE A 13 -2.93 -12.25 -13.40
C ILE A 13 -2.95 -10.73 -13.32
N SER A 14 -3.62 -10.18 -12.31
CA SER A 14 -3.70 -8.72 -12.10
C SER A 14 -2.36 -8.10 -11.68
N GLU A 15 -1.43 -8.91 -11.18
CA GLU A 15 -0.07 -8.52 -10.83
C GLU A 15 0.74 -8.22 -12.09
N GLY A 16 1.53 -7.13 -12.07
CA GLY A 16 2.52 -6.85 -13.07
C GLY A 16 3.69 -7.81 -12.96
N VAL A 17 3.95 -8.59 -14.01
CA VAL A 17 5.11 -9.48 -14.08
C VAL A 17 6.00 -9.02 -15.23
N CYS A 18 7.27 -8.75 -14.94
CA CYS A 18 8.29 -8.60 -15.97
C CYS A 18 9.54 -9.44 -15.69
N VAL A 19 10.20 -9.87 -16.76
CA VAL A 19 11.39 -10.72 -16.73
C VAL A 19 12.45 -10.06 -17.58
N LEU A 20 13.63 -9.92 -16.99
CA LEU A 20 14.84 -9.42 -17.60
C LEU A 20 15.84 -10.56 -17.72
N ASP A 21 16.56 -10.63 -18.84
CA ASP A 21 17.73 -11.52 -18.95
C ASP A 21 18.96 -10.95 -18.22
N LYS A 22 20.06 -11.70 -18.19
CA LYS A 22 21.34 -11.28 -17.60
C LYS A 22 21.96 -10.02 -18.24
N SER A 23 21.54 -9.70 -19.46
CA SER A 23 21.95 -8.50 -20.20
C SER A 23 21.00 -7.33 -19.97
N ARG A 24 20.02 -7.48 -19.05
CA ARG A 24 19.00 -6.49 -18.71
C ARG A 24 18.01 -6.21 -19.85
N HIS A 25 17.88 -7.11 -20.82
CA HIS A 25 16.84 -7.01 -21.84
C HIS A 25 15.53 -7.60 -21.32
N LEU A 26 14.43 -6.90 -21.58
CA LEU A 26 13.08 -7.36 -21.28
C LEU A 26 12.72 -8.53 -22.19
N THR A 27 12.61 -9.72 -21.59
CA THR A 27 12.22 -10.96 -22.29
C THR A 27 10.73 -11.22 -22.19
N PHE A 28 10.08 -10.71 -21.14
CA PHE A 28 8.64 -10.80 -20.94
C PHE A 28 8.14 -9.63 -20.09
N ALA A 29 6.98 -9.09 -20.45
CA ALA A 29 6.15 -8.24 -19.59
C ALA A 29 4.68 -8.50 -19.91
N ASN A 30 3.85 -8.63 -18.88
CA ASN A 30 2.40 -8.57 -19.08
C ASN A 30 1.91 -7.12 -19.16
N GLU A 31 0.63 -6.94 -19.52
CA GLU A 31 0.03 -5.62 -19.73
C GLU A 31 0.17 -4.72 -18.49
N THR A 32 -0.09 -5.25 -17.30
CA THR A 32 0.05 -4.49 -16.05
C THR A 32 1.49 -4.03 -15.82
N ALA A 33 2.49 -4.89 -16.06
CA ALA A 33 3.90 -4.51 -15.90
C ALA A 33 4.30 -3.42 -16.91
N SER A 34 3.85 -3.53 -18.16
CA SER A 34 4.13 -2.51 -19.19
C SER A 34 3.55 -1.15 -18.78
N GLN A 35 2.30 -1.10 -18.29
CA GLN A 35 1.70 0.15 -17.79
C GLN A 35 2.50 0.79 -16.66
N ILE A 36 3.01 -0.02 -15.72
CA ILE A 36 3.85 0.45 -14.61
C ILE A 36 5.18 0.99 -15.14
N MET A 37 5.83 0.29 -16.07
CA MET A 37 7.15 0.67 -16.61
C MET A 37 7.09 1.87 -17.56
N GLU A 38 5.99 2.06 -18.28
CA GLU A 38 5.78 3.19 -19.20
C GLU A 38 5.51 4.51 -18.47
N THR A 39 5.14 4.44 -17.20
CA THR A 39 4.84 5.62 -16.39
C THR A 39 6.11 6.10 -15.71
N ASP A 40 6.41 7.39 -15.85
CA ASP A 40 7.58 7.99 -15.22
C ASP A 40 7.44 7.99 -13.68
N ASP A 41 8.32 7.27 -13.01
CA ASP A 41 8.42 7.23 -11.56
C ASP A 41 9.87 7.03 -11.10
N GLN A 42 10.50 8.14 -10.73
CA GLN A 42 11.90 8.17 -10.34
C GLN A 42 12.20 7.23 -9.15
N ALA A 43 11.32 7.18 -8.14
CA ALA A 43 11.54 6.37 -6.94
C ALA A 43 11.57 4.87 -7.28
N PHE A 44 10.68 4.44 -8.18
CA PHE A 44 10.70 3.08 -8.71
C PHE A 44 11.95 2.83 -9.54
N HIS A 45 12.30 3.71 -10.48
CA HIS A 45 13.47 3.55 -11.34
C HIS A 45 14.78 3.45 -10.55
N ASP A 46 14.99 4.33 -9.57
CA ASP A 46 16.17 4.33 -8.70
C ASP A 46 16.31 3.00 -7.94
N ARG A 47 15.18 2.50 -7.43
CA ARG A 47 15.17 1.26 -6.67
C ARG A 47 15.45 0.04 -7.55
N ILE A 48 14.87 -0.02 -8.74
CA ILE A 48 15.14 -1.08 -9.71
C ILE A 48 16.58 -1.04 -10.20
N ALA A 49 17.15 0.15 -10.47
CA ALA A 49 18.55 0.30 -10.83
C ALA A 49 19.49 -0.23 -9.75
N GLN A 50 19.17 0.00 -8.46
CA GLN A 50 19.93 -0.56 -7.34
C GLN A 50 19.89 -2.09 -7.33
N VAL A 51 18.71 -2.70 -7.53
CA VAL A 51 18.56 -4.17 -7.58
C VAL A 51 19.30 -4.77 -8.78
N LEU A 52 19.27 -4.10 -9.94
CA LEU A 52 19.98 -4.56 -11.13
C LEU A 52 21.51 -4.54 -10.98
N ASN A 53 22.03 -3.66 -10.12
CA ASN A 53 23.47 -3.60 -9.83
C ASN A 53 23.91 -4.62 -8.77
N ASN A 54 23.00 -5.04 -7.88
CA ASN A 54 23.24 -6.08 -6.90
C ASN A 54 22.02 -7.01 -6.81
N PRO A 55 21.91 -8.01 -7.70
CA PRO A 55 20.74 -8.88 -7.80
C PRO A 55 20.51 -9.65 -6.50
N ALA A 56 19.47 -9.26 -5.77
CA ALA A 56 19.04 -9.91 -4.55
C ALA A 56 17.50 -9.99 -4.52
N PRO A 57 16.93 -10.95 -3.80
CA PRO A 57 15.50 -10.94 -3.49
C PRO A 57 15.19 -9.75 -2.58
N VAL A 58 14.46 -8.77 -3.10
CA VAL A 58 14.07 -7.56 -2.38
C VAL A 58 12.56 -7.40 -2.49
N ARG A 59 11.92 -7.11 -1.36
CA ARG A 59 10.53 -6.68 -1.29
C ARG A 59 10.48 -5.24 -0.83
N PHE A 60 9.77 -4.39 -1.54
CA PHE A 60 9.56 -3.00 -1.14
C PHE A 60 8.19 -2.51 -1.58
N GLU A 61 7.66 -1.54 -0.83
CA GLU A 61 6.40 -0.87 -1.15
C GLU A 61 6.70 0.58 -1.56
N HIS A 62 5.96 1.07 -2.54
CA HIS A 62 6.15 2.39 -3.12
C HIS A 62 4.81 2.99 -3.52
N LEU A 63 4.65 4.29 -3.29
CA LEU A 63 3.52 5.05 -3.81
C LEU A 63 3.90 5.56 -5.19
N HIS A 64 3.27 4.99 -6.20
CA HIS A 64 3.41 5.46 -7.57
C HIS A 64 2.62 6.75 -7.74
N VAL A 65 3.36 7.87 -7.83
CA VAL A 65 2.80 9.23 -7.71
C VAL A 65 1.82 9.52 -8.85
N SER A 66 2.22 9.20 -10.08
CA SER A 66 1.42 9.43 -11.29
C SER A 66 0.13 8.62 -11.29
N MET A 67 0.19 7.35 -10.87
CA MET A 67 -0.98 6.47 -10.79
C MET A 67 -1.82 6.66 -9.53
N LYS A 68 -1.28 7.34 -8.49
CA LYS A 68 -1.86 7.43 -7.14
C LYS A 68 -2.20 6.06 -6.56
N ARG A 69 -1.32 5.08 -6.79
CA ARG A 69 -1.49 3.69 -6.36
C ARG A 69 -0.30 3.23 -5.57
N TRP A 70 -0.56 2.44 -4.54
CA TRP A 70 0.48 1.76 -3.78
C TRP A 70 0.80 0.43 -4.45
N PHE A 71 2.07 0.24 -4.78
CA PHE A 71 2.58 -1.02 -5.31
C PHE A 71 3.52 -1.67 -4.32
N GLU A 72 3.43 -3.00 -4.27
CA GLU A 72 4.41 -3.86 -3.65
C GLU A 72 5.20 -4.56 -4.75
N HIS A 73 6.51 -4.36 -4.74
CA HIS A 73 7.43 -4.94 -5.70
C HIS A 73 8.25 -6.05 -5.03
N GLN A 74 8.37 -7.18 -5.72
CA GLN A 74 9.20 -8.32 -5.30
C GLN A 74 10.12 -8.72 -6.44
N THR A 75 11.42 -8.78 -6.16
CA THR A 75 12.43 -9.16 -7.13
C THR A 75 12.95 -10.57 -6.87
N TYR A 76 13.24 -11.30 -7.94
CA TYR A 76 13.78 -12.66 -7.88
C TYR A 76 14.90 -12.79 -8.91
N PRO A 77 16.16 -12.96 -8.47
CA PRO A 77 17.24 -13.29 -9.38
C PRO A 77 16.96 -14.64 -10.05
N ASN A 78 17.12 -14.69 -11.37
CA ASN A 78 16.95 -15.91 -12.14
C ASN A 78 18.27 -16.71 -12.15
N ALA A 79 18.17 -18.03 -12.36
CA ALA A 79 19.34 -18.91 -12.37
C ALA A 79 20.34 -18.60 -13.51
N ASP A 80 19.87 -17.98 -14.59
CA ASP A 80 20.68 -17.55 -15.74
C ASP A 80 21.35 -16.17 -15.54
N GLY A 81 21.15 -15.54 -14.37
CA GLY A 81 21.63 -14.20 -14.04
C GLY A 81 20.65 -13.09 -14.41
N GLY A 82 19.46 -13.42 -14.92
CA GLY A 82 18.37 -12.46 -15.13
C GLY A 82 17.67 -12.02 -13.84
N LEU A 83 16.61 -11.24 -13.99
CA LEU A 83 15.80 -10.74 -12.88
C LEU A 83 14.32 -10.82 -13.23
N THR A 84 13.52 -11.45 -12.37
CA THR A 84 12.06 -11.38 -12.42
C THR A 84 11.57 -10.36 -11.41
N LEU A 85 10.64 -9.49 -11.82
CA LEU A 85 9.98 -8.51 -10.98
C LEU A 85 8.48 -8.77 -10.98
N LEU A 86 7.91 -8.95 -9.79
CA LEU A 86 6.48 -8.97 -9.53
C LEU A 86 6.07 -7.65 -8.90
N SER A 87 4.96 -7.07 -9.37
CA SER A 87 4.40 -5.82 -8.90
C SER A 87 2.92 -6.01 -8.60
N ARG A 88 2.54 -5.90 -7.33
CA ARG A 88 1.15 -6.06 -6.88
C ARG A 88 0.59 -4.72 -6.44
N ASP A 89 -0.59 -4.35 -6.95
CA ASP A 89 -1.34 -3.21 -6.42
C ASP A 89 -1.89 -3.57 -5.03
N ILE A 90 -1.45 -2.82 -4.01
CA ILE A 90 -1.86 -2.98 -2.61
C ILE A 90 -2.69 -1.79 -2.13
N THR A 91 -3.18 -0.94 -3.04
CA THR A 91 -3.94 0.27 -2.71
C THR A 91 -5.20 -0.06 -1.93
N SER A 92 -5.96 -1.07 -2.37
CA SER A 92 -7.18 -1.52 -1.69
C SER A 92 -6.89 -2.04 -0.28
N ARG A 93 -5.81 -2.79 -0.09
CA ARG A 93 -5.37 -3.29 1.22
C ARG A 93 -5.06 -2.12 2.16
N ARG A 94 -4.23 -1.17 1.71
CA ARG A 94 -3.85 0.03 2.47
C ARG A 94 -5.08 0.87 2.87
N ARG A 95 -6.00 1.12 1.94
CA ARG A 95 -7.24 1.88 2.23
C ARG A 95 -8.13 1.21 3.27
N LEU A 96 -8.23 -0.12 3.23
CA LEU A 96 -8.99 -0.88 4.24
C LEU A 96 -8.32 -0.83 5.61
N GLU A 97 -7.00 -0.99 5.67
CA GLU A 97 -6.23 -0.87 6.92
C GLU A 97 -6.32 0.53 7.52
N GLU A 98 -6.24 1.58 6.71
CA GLU A 98 -6.40 2.97 7.15
C GLU A 98 -7.81 3.25 7.66
N ALA A 99 -8.85 2.77 6.95
CA ALA A 99 -10.24 2.91 7.39
C ALA A 99 -10.50 2.15 8.69
N LEU A 100 -9.95 0.94 8.83
CA LEU A 100 -10.04 0.16 10.07
C LEU A 100 -9.37 0.89 11.22
N ARG A 101 -8.13 1.37 11.03
CA ARG A 101 -7.39 2.12 12.04
C ARG A 101 -8.14 3.38 12.48
N ALA A 102 -8.71 4.13 11.53
CA ALA A 102 -9.53 5.30 11.84
C ALA A 102 -10.79 4.93 12.65
N SER A 103 -11.43 3.81 12.34
CA SER A 103 -12.58 3.31 13.11
C SER A 103 -12.18 2.86 14.52
N GLU A 104 -11.06 2.17 14.68
CA GLU A 104 -10.54 1.74 15.98
C GLU A 104 -10.17 2.93 16.87
N GLU A 105 -9.56 3.96 16.29
CA GLU A 105 -9.22 5.20 16.99
C GLU A 105 -10.48 5.95 17.44
N ARG A 106 -11.48 6.07 16.56
CA ARG A 106 -12.81 6.63 16.92
C ARG A 106 -13.46 5.83 18.05
N PHE A 107 -13.48 4.50 17.94
CA PHE A 107 -14.06 3.64 18.98
C PHE A 107 -13.31 3.76 20.32
N ARG A 108 -11.97 3.81 20.28
CA ARG A 108 -11.14 4.01 21.48
C ARG A 108 -11.48 5.33 22.17
N THR A 109 -11.57 6.43 21.43
CA THR A 109 -11.98 7.72 21.97
C THR A 109 -13.37 7.65 22.61
N LEU A 110 -14.35 7.01 21.94
CA LEU A 110 -15.70 6.85 22.49
C LEU A 110 -15.71 6.03 23.80
N VAL A 111 -14.94 4.94 23.87
CA VAL A 111 -14.83 4.11 25.08
C VAL A 111 -14.13 4.87 26.21
N GLU A 112 -13.07 5.63 25.93
CA GLU A 112 -12.40 6.47 26.92
C GLU A 112 -13.34 7.54 27.48
N CYS A 113 -14.09 8.23 26.61
CA CYS A 113 -15.13 9.15 27.04
C CYS A 113 -16.22 8.46 27.88
N GLY A 114 -16.67 7.28 27.46
CA GLY A 114 -17.64 6.47 28.20
C GLY A 114 -17.15 6.09 29.59
N LYS A 115 -15.86 5.76 29.75
CA LYS A 115 -15.25 5.48 31.07
C LYS A 115 -15.20 6.71 31.95
N ILE A 116 -14.80 7.87 31.41
CA ILE A 116 -14.79 9.15 32.14
C ILE A 116 -16.19 9.50 32.65
N LEU A 117 -17.21 9.32 31.79
CA LEU A 117 -18.60 9.55 32.14
C LEU A 117 -19.11 8.53 33.18
N ALA A 118 -18.77 7.25 33.03
CA ALA A 118 -19.16 6.20 33.98
C ALA A 118 -18.46 6.31 35.34
N SER A 119 -17.22 6.81 35.40
CA SER A 119 -16.55 7.14 36.66
C SER A 119 -17.07 8.44 37.29
N SER A 120 -17.74 9.29 36.51
CA SER A 120 -18.35 10.56 36.96
C SER A 120 -19.78 10.40 37.47
N LEU A 121 -20.19 9.20 37.89
CA LEU A 121 -21.51 8.94 38.48
C LEU A 121 -21.71 9.57 39.88
N GLU A 122 -20.87 10.53 40.28
CA GLU A 122 -21.12 11.45 41.39
C GLU A 122 -21.36 12.89 40.86
N CYS A 123 -22.65 13.21 40.70
CA CYS A 123 -23.33 14.51 40.77
C CYS A 123 -22.82 15.78 39.99
N GLU A 124 -23.69 16.28 39.11
CA GLU A 124 -23.94 17.68 38.72
C GLU A 124 -22.87 18.59 38.09
N LYS A 125 -21.58 18.23 37.97
CA LYS A 125 -20.55 19.16 37.43
C LYS A 125 -19.75 18.83 36.15
N PRO A 126 -19.72 17.63 35.54
CA PRO A 126 -18.77 17.39 34.44
C PRO A 126 -19.28 17.65 33.01
N PHE A 127 -20.53 18.10 32.82
CA PHE A 127 -21.09 18.16 31.45
C PHE A 127 -20.39 19.19 30.54
N VAL A 128 -19.89 20.29 31.09
CA VAL A 128 -19.20 21.35 30.31
C VAL A 128 -17.76 20.97 30.00
N GLU A 129 -17.01 20.42 30.96
CA GLU A 129 -15.61 19.99 30.74
C GLU A 129 -15.52 18.81 29.76
N THR A 130 -16.49 17.90 29.79
CA THR A 130 -16.52 16.78 28.85
C THR A 130 -16.91 17.24 27.44
N ALA A 131 -17.78 18.25 27.33
CA ALA A 131 -18.13 18.87 26.05
C ALA A 131 -16.93 19.62 25.43
N ASP A 132 -16.15 20.37 26.21
CA ASP A 132 -14.94 21.05 25.71
C ASP A 132 -13.84 20.07 25.30
N PHE A 133 -13.68 18.95 26.00
CA PHE A 133 -12.75 17.88 25.61
C PHE A 133 -13.17 17.22 24.28
N LEU A 134 -14.47 16.93 24.12
CA LEU A 134 -15.02 16.39 22.88
C LEU A 134 -14.91 17.39 21.72
N VAL A 135 -15.21 18.67 21.95
CA VAL A 135 -15.10 19.74 20.94
C VAL A 135 -13.64 19.93 20.52
N SER A 136 -12.68 19.95 21.45
CA SER A 136 -11.26 20.08 21.12
C SER A 136 -10.73 18.90 20.30
N LYS A 137 -11.15 17.66 20.60
CA LYS A 137 -10.72 16.45 19.86
C LYS A 137 -11.43 16.28 18.52
N LEU A 138 -12.70 16.71 18.41
CA LEU A 138 -13.49 16.59 17.18
C LEU A 138 -13.28 17.77 16.22
N ALA A 139 -12.94 18.98 16.73
CA ALA A 139 -12.65 20.14 15.89
C ALA A 139 -11.44 19.92 14.97
N ASP A 140 -10.40 19.22 15.46
CA ASP A 140 -9.23 18.85 14.65
C ASP A 140 -9.59 17.82 13.54
N SER A 141 -10.71 17.12 13.68
CA SER A 141 -11.20 16.12 12.71
C SER A 141 -12.21 16.69 11.71
N CYS A 142 -12.57 17.99 11.81
CA CYS A 142 -13.57 18.63 10.95
C CYS A 142 -12.97 19.38 9.74
N PHE A 143 -11.65 19.34 9.51
CA PHE A 143 -11.11 19.75 8.22
C PHE A 143 -11.12 18.57 7.24
N ILE A 144 -11.86 18.75 6.15
CA ILE A 144 -11.99 17.90 4.96
C ILE A 144 -13.15 16.87 5.05
N PHE A 145 -14.36 17.32 4.72
CA PHE A 145 -15.07 16.91 3.50
C PHE A 145 -16.35 17.75 3.34
N VAL A 146 -16.23 18.88 2.64
CA VAL A 146 -17.28 19.48 1.79
C VAL A 146 -16.63 19.76 0.45
#